data_AF-A0A1S9B0R7-F1
#
_entry.id   AF-A0A1S9B0R7-F1
#
_cell.length_a   1.000
_cell.length_b   1.000
_cell.length_c   1.000
_cell.angle_alpha   90.00
_cell.angle_beta   90.00
_cell.angle_gamma   90.00
#
_symmetry.space_group_name_H-M   'P 1'
#
loop_
_entity.id
_entity.type
_entity.pdbx_description
1 polymer ?
#
loop_
_entity_poly.entity_id
_entity_poly.type
_entity_poly.pdbx_seq_one_letter_code
_entity_poly.pdbx_strand_id
1 'polypeptide(L)'
;MAQHDADELDRTIDLLWLSEDTADLIDLLHQLLLVPHHWSHQQIARELQRLRHASSVPFIRAALETNFDYLAYSGSRRSVIAKWFSWALHDIGTPEAIQTMREFAETGRKGIRKEMRYRLSKING
;
A
#
# COMPACT_ATOMS: atom_id res chain seq x y z
N MET A 1 -18.16 19.54 3.70
CA MET A 1 -17.43 18.80 4.76
C MET A 1 -16.36 17.93 4.09
N ALA A 2 -15.34 18.50 3.42
CA ALA A 2 -14.52 17.68 2.51
C ALA A 2 -13.00 17.95 2.57
N GLN A 3 -12.56 19.13 3.00
CA GLN A 3 -11.14 19.46 3.07
C GLN A 3 -10.65 19.61 4.51
N HIS A 4 -11.47 20.20 5.39
CA HIS A 4 -11.17 20.30 6.81
C HIS A 4 -10.95 18.93 7.47
N ASP A 5 -11.79 17.95 7.14
CA ASP A 5 -11.70 16.59 7.70
C ASP A 5 -10.47 15.84 7.19
N ALA A 6 -10.07 16.08 5.93
CA ALA A 6 -8.84 15.54 5.34
C ALA A 6 -7.59 16.16 5.99
N ASP A 7 -7.59 17.48 6.18
CA ASP A 7 -6.50 18.21 6.82
C ASP A 7 -6.34 17.81 8.30
N GLU A 8 -7.45 17.57 9.01
CA GLU A 8 -7.45 17.09 10.40
C GLU A 8 -6.94 15.66 10.50
N LEU A 9 -7.33 14.79 9.56
CA LEU A 9 -6.81 13.43 9.47
C LEU A 9 -5.31 13.41 9.18
N ASP A 10 -4.82 14.18 8.20
CA ASP A 10 -3.39 14.27 7.91
C ASP A 10 -2.60 14.82 9.10
N ARG A 11 -3.09 15.85 9.80
CA ARG A 11 -2.46 16.32 11.06
C ARG A 11 -2.40 15.23 12.12
N THR A 12 -3.45 14.43 12.24
CA THR A 12 -3.48 13.31 13.19
C THR A 12 -2.44 12.26 12.80
N ILE A 13 -2.33 11.94 11.51
CA ILE A 13 -1.33 11.02 10.98
C ILE A 13 0.09 11.56 11.22
N ASP A 14 0.33 12.86 11.02
CA ASP A 14 1.62 13.50 11.31
C ASP A 14 2.03 13.35 12.78
N LEU A 15 1.07 13.48 13.71
CA LEU A 15 1.31 13.26 15.14
C LEU A 15 1.61 11.78 15.45
N LEU A 16 0.95 10.83 14.77
CA LEU A 16 1.26 9.41 14.91
C LEU A 16 2.71 9.10 14.50
N TRP A 17 3.24 9.78 13.47
CA TRP A 17 4.63 9.60 13.05
C TRP A 17 5.66 10.11 14.05
N LEU A 18 5.25 10.94 15.02
CA LEU A 18 6.11 11.35 16.13
C LEU A 18 6.17 10.30 17.25
N SER A 19 5.31 9.29 17.22
CA SER A 19 5.39 8.16 18.15
C SER A 19 6.54 7.22 17.77
N GLU A 20 7.26 6.71 18.78
CA GLU A 20 8.50 5.95 18.54
C GLU A 20 8.26 4.54 17.99
N ASP A 21 7.09 3.93 18.22
CA ASP A 21 6.82 2.56 17.80
C ASP A 21 5.63 2.43 16.84
N THR A 22 5.96 2.52 15.55
CA THR A 22 5.00 2.31 14.47
C THR A 22 4.58 0.85 14.29
N ALA A 23 5.27 -0.12 14.91
CA ALA A 23 4.87 -1.52 14.85
C ALA A 23 3.58 -1.76 15.65
N ASP A 24 3.40 -1.06 16.77
CA ASP A 24 2.18 -1.09 17.59
C ASP A 24 0.97 -0.49 16.85
N LEU A 25 1.21 0.28 15.79
CA LEU A 25 0.17 0.91 14.97
C LEU A 25 -0.23 0.07 13.76
N ILE A 26 0.23 -1.17 13.63
CA ILE A 26 0.03 -1.98 12.41
C ILE A 26 -1.42 -2.06 11.95
N ASP A 27 -2.36 -2.27 12.87
CA ASP A 27 -3.79 -2.35 12.57
C ASP A 27 -4.36 -1.01 12.09
N LEU A 28 -3.86 0.10 12.65
CA LEU A 28 -4.25 1.44 12.24
C LEU A 28 -3.69 1.76 10.84
N LEU A 29 -2.43 1.39 10.57
CA LEU A 29 -1.81 1.55 9.25
C LEU A 29 -2.56 0.77 8.17
N HIS A 30 -3.09 -0.42 8.49
CA HIS A 30 -3.94 -1.19 7.58
C HIS A 30 -5.23 -0.48 7.23
N GLN A 31 -5.88 0.14 8.21
CA GLN A 31 -7.10 0.92 7.99
C GLN A 31 -6.80 2.17 7.15
N LEU A 32 -5.78 2.95 7.55
CA LEU A 32 -5.37 4.17 6.85
C LEU A 32 -4.91 3.89 5.41
N LEU A 33 -4.42 2.69 5.10
CA LEU A 33 -4.10 2.33 3.73
C LEU A 33 -5.33 2.38 2.80
N LEU A 34 -6.52 2.11 3.32
CA LEU A 34 -7.77 2.00 2.55
C LEU A 34 -8.71 3.21 2.70
N VAL A 35 -8.47 4.07 3.70
CA VAL A 35 -9.23 5.30 3.90
C VAL A 35 -8.85 6.31 2.81
N PRO A 36 -9.80 6.86 2.03
CA PRO A 36 -9.50 7.91 1.07
C PRO A 36 -9.33 9.28 1.77
N HIS A 37 -8.95 10.29 0.98
CA HIS A 37 -8.91 11.70 1.40
C HIS A 37 -7.89 12.03 2.50
N HIS A 38 -6.66 11.51 2.38
CA HIS A 38 -5.48 11.99 3.11
C HIS A 38 -4.22 11.80 2.24
N TRP A 39 -3.12 12.49 2.51
CA TRP A 39 -1.94 12.49 1.62
C TRP A 39 -0.91 11.43 1.98
N SER A 40 -1.10 10.73 3.10
CA SER A 40 -0.11 9.83 3.69
C SER A 40 0.01 8.41 3.09
N HIS A 41 -0.77 8.02 2.05
CA HIS A 41 -0.77 6.63 1.53
C HIS A 41 0.60 6.11 1.11
N GLN A 42 1.45 6.97 0.52
CA GLN A 42 2.80 6.56 0.14
C GLN A 42 3.64 6.23 1.38
N GLN A 43 3.55 7.05 2.42
CA GLN A 43 4.30 6.85 3.66
C GLN A 43 3.81 5.60 4.39
N ILE A 44 2.49 5.41 4.49
CA ILE A 44 1.88 4.20 5.05
C ILE A 44 2.34 2.95 4.29
N ALA A 45 2.29 2.96 2.95
CA ALA A 45 2.76 1.83 2.15
C ALA A 45 4.26 1.53 2.36
N ARG A 46 5.10 2.56 2.54
CA ARG A 46 6.53 2.40 2.86
C ARG A 46 6.74 1.82 4.26
N GLU A 47 5.95 2.23 5.24
CA GLU A 47 6.05 1.68 6.60
C GLU A 47 5.59 0.21 6.64
N LEU A 48 4.50 -0.13 5.98
CA LEU A 48 4.08 -1.54 5.85
C LEU A 48 5.14 -2.39 5.14
N GLN A 49 5.81 -1.84 4.11
CA GLN A 49 6.95 -2.49 3.47
C GLN A 49 8.12 -2.70 4.44
N ARG A 50 8.43 -1.72 5.30
CA ARG A 50 9.53 -1.81 6.28
C ARG A 50 9.21 -2.83 7.38
N LEU A 51 7.99 -2.80 7.90
CA LEU A 51 7.52 -3.70 8.97
C LEU A 51 7.40 -5.15 8.50
N ARG A 52 7.11 -5.38 7.21
CA ARG A 52 7.03 -6.71 6.59
C ARG A 52 6.03 -7.66 7.27
N HIS A 53 5.05 -7.11 7.98
CA HIS A 53 4.12 -7.92 8.75
C HIS A 53 3.13 -8.64 7.82
N ALA A 54 3.03 -9.97 7.95
CA ALA A 54 2.22 -10.81 7.07
C ALA A 54 0.73 -10.42 7.04
N SER A 55 0.20 -9.89 8.16
CA SER A 55 -1.19 -9.40 8.21
C SER A 55 -1.46 -8.20 7.30
N SER A 56 -0.43 -7.58 6.70
CA SER A 56 -0.59 -6.50 5.72
C SER A 56 -1.05 -6.99 4.34
N VAL A 57 -0.84 -8.27 4.03
CA VAL A 57 -1.14 -8.83 2.70
C VAL A 57 -2.61 -8.66 2.29
N PRO A 58 -3.62 -8.96 3.13
CA PRO A 58 -5.03 -8.76 2.78
C PRO A 58 -5.39 -7.30 2.50
N PHE A 59 -4.80 -6.35 3.22
CA PHE A 59 -5.07 -4.92 3.02
C PHE A 59 -4.40 -4.37 1.77
N ILE A 60 -3.17 -4.82 1.48
CA ILE A 60 -2.50 -4.49 0.21
C ILE A 60 -3.28 -5.08 -0.98
N ARG A 61 -3.79 -6.31 -0.85
CA ARG A 61 -4.69 -6.93 -1.84
C ARG A 61 -5.93 -6.08 -2.05
N ALA A 62 -6.63 -5.70 -0.98
CA ALA A 62 -7.82 -4.86 -1.08
C ALA A 62 -7.52 -3.55 -1.82
N ALA A 63 -6.39 -2.88 -1.52
CA ALA A 63 -5.98 -1.68 -2.25
C ALA A 63 -5.78 -1.94 -3.76
N LEU A 64 -5.17 -3.07 -4.14
CA LEU A 64 -4.97 -3.46 -5.54
C LEU A 64 -6.29 -3.74 -6.28
N GLU A 65 -7.27 -4.36 -5.62
CA GLU A 65 -8.58 -4.70 -6.19
C GLU A 65 -9.37 -3.45 -6.60
N THR A 66 -9.22 -2.35 -5.86
CA THR A 66 -9.86 -1.05 -6.20
C THR A 66 -9.28 -0.39 -7.45
N ASN A 67 -8.19 -0.92 -8.02
CA ASN A 67 -7.40 -0.24 -9.06
C ASN A 67 -6.92 1.18 -8.68
N PHE A 68 -6.86 1.46 -7.38
CA PHE A 68 -6.51 2.77 -6.81
C PHE A 68 -7.47 3.90 -7.19
N ASP A 69 -8.72 3.58 -7.53
CA ASP A 69 -9.71 4.59 -7.89
C ASP A 69 -9.99 5.56 -6.73
N TYR A 70 -9.93 5.06 -5.49
CA TYR A 70 -10.03 5.87 -4.28
C TYR A 70 -8.86 6.84 -4.07
N LEU A 71 -7.74 6.67 -4.80
CA LEU A 71 -6.54 7.53 -4.72
C LEU A 71 -6.43 8.52 -5.89
N ALA A 72 -7.48 8.68 -6.70
CA ALA A 72 -7.44 9.55 -7.88
C ALA A 72 -7.07 11.01 -7.55
N TYR A 73 -7.42 11.50 -6.36
CA TYR A 73 -7.10 12.85 -5.88
C TYR A 73 -5.60 13.10 -5.69
N SER A 74 -4.79 12.04 -5.52
CA SER A 74 -3.34 12.16 -5.30
C SER A 74 -2.56 12.67 -6.53
N GLY A 75 -3.21 12.71 -7.71
CA GLY A 75 -2.55 13.02 -8.99
C GLY A 75 -1.51 11.97 -9.43
N SER A 76 -1.28 10.93 -8.63
CA SER A 76 -0.29 9.90 -8.92
C SER A 76 -0.79 8.95 -10.00
N ARG A 77 0.10 8.60 -10.93
CA ARG A 77 -0.20 7.56 -11.93
C ARG A 77 -0.39 6.23 -11.20
N ARG A 78 -1.43 5.47 -11.56
CA ARG A 78 -1.69 4.12 -11.00
C ARG A 78 -0.47 3.19 -11.02
N SER A 79 0.42 3.31 -12.01
CA SER A 79 1.65 2.52 -12.08
C SER A 79 2.68 2.90 -10.99
N VAL A 80 2.70 4.16 -10.56
CA VAL A 80 3.54 4.63 -9.44
C VAL A 80 3.01 4.05 -8.13
N ILE A 81 1.69 4.10 -7.92
CA ILE A 81 1.04 3.50 -6.75
C ILE A 81 1.25 1.98 -6.73
N ALA A 82 1.07 1.30 -7.87
CA ALA A 82 1.34 -0.13 -8.00
C ALA A 82 2.79 -0.51 -7.64
N LYS A 83 3.76 0.38 -7.90
CA LYS A 83 5.16 0.15 -7.53
C LYS A 83 5.30 0.03 -6.01
N TRP A 84 4.64 0.88 -5.23
CA TRP A 84 4.68 0.83 -3.75
C TRP A 84 4.24 -0.54 -3.25
N PHE A 85 3.05 -0.97 -3.68
CA PHE A 85 2.46 -2.24 -3.25
C PHE A 85 3.24 -3.47 -3.72
N SER A 86 3.79 -3.45 -4.94
CA SER A 86 4.61 -4.56 -5.41
C SER A 86 5.91 -4.73 -4.62
N TRP A 87 6.51 -3.64 -4.13
CA TRP A 87 7.69 -3.71 -3.25
C TRP A 87 7.31 -4.16 -1.85
N ALA A 88 6.18 -3.68 -1.31
CA ALA A 88 5.68 -4.14 -0.03
C ALA A 88 5.44 -5.66 -0.01
N LEU A 89 4.74 -6.21 -1.01
CA LEU A 89 4.51 -7.66 -1.11
C LEU A 89 5.80 -8.46 -1.30
N HIS A 90 6.72 -7.95 -2.12
CA HIS A 90 8.03 -8.58 -2.33
C HIS A 90 8.83 -8.68 -1.02
N ASP A 91 8.88 -7.59 -0.26
CA ASP A 91 9.63 -7.52 0.99
C ASP A 91 8.97 -8.30 2.13
N ILE A 92 7.64 -8.40 2.15
CA ILE A 92 6.90 -9.30 3.05
C ILE A 92 7.25 -10.77 2.74
N GLY A 93 7.28 -11.15 1.46
CA GLY A 93 7.86 -12.41 1.00
C GLY A 93 7.18 -13.71 1.43
N THR A 94 6.06 -13.67 2.16
CA THR A 94 5.32 -14.88 2.55
C THR A 94 4.71 -15.58 1.32
N PRO A 95 4.36 -16.87 1.40
CA PRO A 95 3.67 -17.58 0.33
C PRO A 95 2.41 -16.83 -0.16
N GLU A 96 1.64 -16.25 0.76
CA GLU A 96 0.43 -15.48 0.46
C GLU A 96 0.75 -14.17 -0.26
N ALA A 97 1.84 -13.49 0.12
CA ALA A 97 2.29 -12.28 -0.55
C ALA A 97 2.72 -12.58 -1.99
N ILE A 98 3.52 -13.63 -2.19
CA ILE A 98 3.97 -14.09 -3.50
C ILE A 98 2.77 -14.53 -4.36
N GLN A 99 1.83 -15.26 -3.78
CA GLN A 99 0.61 -15.70 -4.47
C GLN A 99 -0.22 -14.49 -4.93
N THR A 100 -0.38 -13.49 -4.06
CA THR A 100 -1.04 -12.22 -4.41
C THR A 100 -0.34 -11.53 -5.58
N MET A 101 0.99 -11.49 -5.60
CA MET A 101 1.74 -10.94 -6.74
C MET A 101 1.50 -11.72 -8.04
N ARG A 102 1.44 -13.06 -7.98
CA ARG A 102 1.17 -13.90 -9.17
C ARG A 102 -0.22 -13.63 -9.75
N GLU A 103 -1.24 -13.58 -8.90
CA GLU A 103 -2.61 -13.30 -9.33
C GLU A 103 -2.71 -11.94 -10.03
N PHE A 104 -2.14 -10.89 -9.44
CA PHE A 104 -2.18 -9.55 -10.04
C PHE A 104 -1.23 -9.39 -11.24
N ALA A 105 -0.20 -10.25 -11.38
CA ALA A 105 0.63 -10.34 -12.58
C ALA A 105 -0.15 -10.91 -13.79
N GLU A 106 -1.20 -11.69 -13.55
CA GLU A 106 -2.06 -12.29 -14.56
C GLU A 106 -3.30 -11.44 -14.82
N THR A 107 -4.03 -11.08 -13.77
CA THR A 107 -5.39 -10.52 -13.83
C THR A 107 -5.46 -9.00 -13.67
N GLY A 108 -4.42 -8.36 -13.12
CA GLY A 108 -4.43 -6.92 -12.84
C GLY A 108 -4.51 -6.05 -14.10
N ARG A 109 -4.72 -4.73 -13.94
CA ARG A 109 -4.60 -3.80 -15.07
C ARG A 109 -3.14 -3.66 -15.53
N LYS A 110 -2.91 -3.16 -16.76
CA LYS A 110 -1.58 -3.06 -17.42
C LYS A 110 -0.46 -2.55 -16.49
N GLY A 111 -0.71 -1.49 -15.71
CA GLY A 111 0.26 -0.93 -14.76
C GLY A 111 0.57 -1.88 -13.60
N ILE A 112 -0.46 -2.40 -12.93
CA ILE A 112 -0.33 -3.36 -11.83
C ILE A 112 0.37 -4.63 -12.32
N ARG A 113 -0.08 -5.23 -13.42
CA ARG A 113 0.54 -6.44 -14.01
C ARG A 113 2.02 -6.27 -14.29
N LYS A 114 2.40 -5.15 -14.92
CA LYS A 114 3.80 -4.87 -15.25
C LYS A 114 4.65 -4.83 -13.98
N GLU A 115 4.18 -4.07 -12.99
CA GLU A 115 4.87 -3.91 -11.73
C GLU A 115 4.98 -5.25 -10.96
N MET A 116 3.91 -6.07 -10.89
CA MET A 116 3.97 -7.37 -10.23
C MET A 116 4.93 -8.36 -10.91
N ARG A 117 4.89 -8.46 -12.25
CA ARG A 117 5.80 -9.34 -13.02
C ARG A 117 7.26 -8.97 -12.80
N TYR A 118 7.56 -7.67 -12.83
CA TYR A 118 8.93 -7.21 -12.61
C TYR A 118 9.40 -7.55 -11.19
N ARG A 119 8.57 -7.40 -10.15
CA ARG A 119 8.99 -7.76 -8.78
C ARG A 119 9.10 -9.27 -8.58
N LEU A 120 8.19 -10.07 -9.16
CA LEU A 120 8.32 -11.53 -9.15
C LEU A 120 9.65 -12.00 -9.76
N SER A 121 10.13 -11.35 -10.83
CA SER A 121 11.41 -11.70 -11.44
C SER A 121 12.63 -11.31 -10.60
N LYS A 122 12.46 -10.71 -9.42
CA LYS A 122 13.53 -10.36 -8.48
C LYS A 122 13.68 -11.33 -7.30
N ILE A 123 12.75 -12.27 -7.12
CA ILE A 123 12.77 -13.21 -5.98
C ILE A 123 13.92 -14.23 -6.07
N ASN A 124 14.38 -14.56 -7.28
CA ASN A 124 15.45 -15.54 -7.53
C ASN A 124 16.69 -14.91 -8.22
N GLY A 125 16.81 -13.59 -8.18
CA GLY A 125 17.86 -12.83 -8.86
C GLY A 125 18.90 -12.24 -7.92
#